data_AF-A0A3D1S1D8-F1
#
_entry.id   AF-A0A3D1S1D8-F1
#
_cell.length_a   1.000
_cell.length_b   1.000
_cell.length_c   1.000
_cell.angle_alpha   90.00
_cell.angle_beta   90.00
_cell.angle_gamma   90.00
#
_symmetry.space_group_name_H-M   'P 1'
#
loop_
_entity.id
_entity.type
_entity.pdbx_description
1 polymer ?
#
loop_
_entity_poly.entity_id
_entity_poly.type
_entity_poly.pdbx_seq_one_letter_code
_entity_poly.pdbx_strand_id
1 'polypeptide(L)'
;FGATTGRKRRTGWFDAVVMKRAVQINSITGLCLTKLDVLDGLETLSICTGYKDAAGNISSVPPMAADGYELITPVYEEMPGWTETTYGVQSYDALPQAAKNYVSRIQELTGVPIDIISTGPDRNETIVLRDPYDA
;
A
#
# COMPACT_ATOMS: atom_id res chain seq x y z
N PHE A 1 4.09 16.81 -6.36
CA PHE A 1 4.15 18.10 -5.61
C PHE A 1 2.74 18.54 -5.21
N GLY A 2 2.60 19.49 -4.26
CA GLY A 2 1.31 20.07 -3.86
C GLY A 2 0.71 20.98 -4.96
N ALA A 3 -0.62 21.03 -5.04
CA ALA A 3 -1.34 21.63 -6.18
C ALA A 3 -1.14 23.14 -6.34
N THR A 4 -0.95 23.89 -5.25
CA THR A 4 -0.88 25.36 -5.27
C THR A 4 0.49 25.89 -4.85
N THR A 5 1.06 25.34 -3.78
CA THR A 5 2.32 25.82 -3.20
C THR A 5 3.56 25.18 -3.83
N GLY A 6 3.40 24.18 -4.69
CA GLY A 6 4.52 23.38 -5.20
C GLY A 6 5.24 22.58 -4.10
N ARG A 7 4.71 22.50 -2.87
CA ARG A 7 5.38 21.84 -1.75
C ARG A 7 5.62 20.36 -2.06
N LYS A 8 6.87 19.91 -1.92
CA LYS A 8 7.24 18.50 -2.09
C LYS A 8 6.62 17.67 -0.95
N ARG A 9 5.97 16.56 -1.30
CA ARG A 9 5.49 15.57 -0.32
C ARG A 9 6.64 14.64 0.02
N ARG A 10 6.78 14.26 1.29
CA ARG A 10 7.66 13.15 1.68
C ARG A 10 7.07 11.85 1.15
N THR A 11 7.92 10.98 0.64
CA THR A 11 7.54 9.67 0.10
C THR A 11 8.21 8.58 0.95
N GLY A 12 7.57 7.42 0.99
CA GLY A 12 8.07 6.24 1.68
C GLY A 12 7.31 5.01 1.16
N TRP A 13 7.73 3.84 1.62
CA TRP A 13 7.09 2.58 1.29
C TRP A 13 5.72 2.44 1.93
N PHE A 14 4.94 1.47 1.44
CA PHE A 14 3.66 1.13 2.04
C PHE A 14 3.87 0.62 3.47
N ASP A 15 3.11 1.16 4.42
CA ASP A 15 3.18 0.80 5.82
C ASP A 15 1.95 0.00 6.24
N ALA A 16 2.11 -1.33 6.30
CA ALA A 16 1.02 -2.22 6.66
C ALA A 16 0.66 -2.14 8.16
N VAL A 17 1.60 -1.75 9.02
CA VAL A 17 1.36 -1.59 10.47
C VAL A 17 0.37 -0.45 10.71
N VAL A 18 0.63 0.70 10.09
CA VAL A 18 -0.27 1.87 10.16
C VAL A 18 -1.57 1.60 9.41
N MET A 19 -1.52 0.95 8.25
CA MET A 19 -2.75 0.64 7.51
C MET A 19 -3.66 -0.31 8.29
N LYS A 20 -3.10 -1.34 8.94
CA LYS A 20 -3.87 -2.24 9.80
C LYS A 20 -4.53 -1.51 10.97
N ARG A 21 -3.84 -0.52 11.56
CA ARG A 21 -4.46 0.37 12.56
C ARG A 21 -5.62 1.18 11.97
N ALA A 22 -5.46 1.72 10.76
CA ALA A 22 -6.52 2.47 10.08
C ALA A 22 -7.74 1.59 9.77
N VAL A 23 -7.54 0.32 9.40
CA VAL A 23 -8.60 -0.68 9.25
C VAL A 23 -9.37 -0.86 10.57
N GLN A 24 -8.66 -1.06 11.67
CA GLN A 24 -9.26 -1.32 12.99
C GLN A 24 -10.13 -0.15 13.47
N ILE A 25 -9.66 1.09 13.35
CA ILE A 25 -10.37 2.25 13.91
C ILE A 25 -11.55 2.73 13.05
N ASN A 26 -11.58 2.36 11.77
CA ASN A 26 -12.64 2.78 10.83
C ASN A 26 -13.56 1.62 10.43
N SER A 27 -13.31 0.39 10.90
CA SER A 27 -14.03 -0.82 10.48
C SER A 27 -14.06 -0.97 8.95
N ILE A 28 -12.91 -0.75 8.30
CA ILE A 28 -12.79 -0.83 6.84
C ILE A 28 -13.14 -2.25 6.37
N THR A 29 -14.01 -2.36 5.38
CA THR A 29 -14.47 -3.63 4.78
C THR A 29 -13.85 -3.93 3.42
N GLY A 30 -13.20 -2.93 2.81
CA GLY A 30 -12.52 -3.03 1.52
C GLY A 30 -11.64 -1.81 1.23
N LEU A 31 -10.55 -2.02 0.50
CA LEU A 31 -9.57 -1.00 0.14
C LEU A 31 -9.67 -0.62 -1.34
N CYS A 32 -9.41 0.66 -1.61
CA CYS A 32 -9.07 1.14 -2.95
C CYS A 32 -7.55 1.41 -2.99
N LEU A 33 -6.80 0.59 -3.72
CA LEU A 33 -5.36 0.77 -3.90
C LEU A 33 -5.11 1.69 -5.09
N THR A 34 -4.52 2.86 -4.85
CA THR A 34 -4.26 3.86 -5.90
C THR A 34 -2.79 3.96 -6.23
N LYS A 35 -2.47 4.42 -7.45
CA LYS A 35 -1.11 4.74 -7.90
C LYS A 35 -0.18 3.52 -7.93
N LEU A 36 -0.72 2.38 -8.35
CA LEU A 36 0.08 1.19 -8.58
C LEU A 36 1.16 1.43 -9.66
N ASP A 37 0.82 2.25 -10.66
CA ASP A 37 1.68 2.69 -11.77
C ASP A 37 2.96 3.41 -11.33
N VAL A 38 2.96 4.03 -10.15
CA VAL A 38 4.15 4.72 -9.62
C VAL A 38 5.25 3.73 -9.20
N LEU A 39 4.91 2.45 -9.03
CA LEU A 39 5.85 1.40 -8.65
C LEU A 39 6.48 0.70 -9.87
N ASP A 40 5.99 0.98 -11.09
CA ASP A 40 6.50 0.39 -12.33
C ASP A 40 8.01 0.64 -12.48
N GLY A 41 8.75 -0.39 -12.89
CA GLY A 41 10.19 -0.31 -13.18
C GLY A 41 11.10 -0.44 -11.96
N LEU A 42 10.56 -0.56 -10.74
CA LEU A 42 11.35 -0.87 -9.55
C LEU A 42 11.69 -2.37 -9.53
N GLU A 43 12.95 -2.71 -9.26
CA GLU A 43 13.39 -4.12 -9.19
C GLU A 43 12.88 -4.82 -7.92
N THR A 44 12.88 -4.09 -6.81
CA THR A 44 12.46 -4.57 -5.48
C THR A 44 11.53 -3.54 -4.85
N LEU A 45 10.44 -4.04 -4.27
CA LEU A 45 9.52 -3.27 -3.46
C LEU A 45 9.68 -3.65 -1.99
N SER A 46 9.38 -2.71 -1.11
CA SER A 46 9.35 -2.97 0.33
C SER A 46 7.98 -2.69 0.91
N ILE A 47 7.56 -3.51 1.88
CA ILE A 47 6.38 -3.29 2.71
C ILE A 47 6.82 -3.27 4.17
N CYS A 48 6.50 -2.22 4.91
CA CYS A 48 6.76 -2.19 6.35
C CYS A 48 5.74 -3.11 7.04
N THR A 49 6.22 -4.17 7.68
CA THR A 49 5.40 -5.21 8.34
C THR A 49 5.50 -5.16 9.86
N GLY A 50 6.44 -4.38 10.40
CA GLY A 50 6.63 -4.22 11.83
C GLY A 50 7.54 -3.05 12.17
N TYR A 51 7.59 -2.73 13.45
CA TYR A 51 8.50 -1.74 14.02
C TYR A 51 9.39 -2.39 15.06
N LYS A 52 10.71 -2.20 14.90
CA LYS A 52 11.72 -2.71 15.81
C LYS A 52 12.15 -1.63 16.80
N ASP A 53 12.06 -1.91 18.09
CA ASP A 53 12.54 -1.01 19.14
C ASP A 53 14.07 -1.12 19.35
N ALA A 54 14.62 -0.28 20.24
CA ALA A 54 16.04 -0.29 20.58
C ALA A 54 16.51 -1.59 21.25
N ALA A 55 15.61 -2.35 21.88
CA ALA A 55 15.91 -3.65 22.47
C ALA A 55 15.84 -4.80 21.43
N GLY A 56 15.42 -4.51 20.20
CA GLY A 56 15.29 -5.48 19.12
C GLY A 56 13.93 -6.17 19.05
N ASN A 57 12.97 -5.82 19.90
CA ASN A 57 11.62 -6.40 19.85
C ASN A 57 10.88 -5.84 18.63
N ILE A 58 10.13 -6.70 17.95
CA ILE A 58 9.33 -6.33 16.78
C ILE A 58 7.85 -6.30 17.17
N SER A 59 7.21 -5.16 16.95
CA SER A 59 5.79 -4.95 17.16
C SER A 59 5.07 -4.76 15.82
N SER A 60 3.89 -5.35 15.67
CA SER A 60 2.95 -5.09 14.57
C SER A 60 1.87 -4.06 14.95
N VAL A 61 2.09 -3.32 16.05
CA VAL A 61 1.21 -2.27 16.55
C VAL A 61 1.97 -0.94 16.51
N PRO A 62 1.42 0.11 15.87
CA PRO A 62 2.07 1.41 15.81
C PRO A 62 2.12 2.08 17.19
N PRO A 63 3.15 2.90 17.48
CA PRO A 63 3.15 3.79 18.64
C PRO A 63 1.90 4.68 18.68
N MET A 64 1.43 5.00 19.88
CA MET A 64 0.22 5.82 20.06
C MET A 64 0.47 7.31 19.82
N ALA A 65 1.67 7.80 20.12
CA ALA A 65 2.05 9.20 20.06
C ALA A 65 3.34 9.39 19.25
N ALA A 66 3.58 10.63 18.82
CA ALA A 66 4.63 10.97 17.86
C ALA A 66 6.06 10.70 18.38
N ASP A 67 6.30 10.94 19.67
CA ASP A 67 7.56 10.65 20.36
C ASP A 67 7.94 9.17 20.28
N GLY A 68 6.96 8.27 20.32
CA GLY A 68 7.18 6.83 20.16
C GLY A 68 7.72 6.43 18.79
N TYR A 69 7.46 7.23 17.74
CA TYR A 69 7.99 6.96 16.39
C TYR A 69 9.48 7.29 16.26
N GLU A 70 10.05 8.11 17.16
CA GLU A 70 11.49 8.41 17.17
C GLU A 70 12.33 7.23 17.69
N LEU A 71 11.69 6.28 18.38
CA LEU A 71 12.35 5.18 19.09
C LEU A 71 12.31 3.84 18.33
N ILE A 72 11.80 3.84 17.10
CA ILE A 72 11.57 2.63 16.32
C ILE A 72 12.18 2.69 14.93
N THR A 73 12.53 1.52 14.40
CA THR A 73 12.98 1.34 13.01
C THR A 73 11.99 0.45 12.26
N PRO A 74 11.55 0.81 11.04
CA PRO A 74 10.70 -0.07 10.24
C PRO A 74 11.40 -1.37 9.86
N VAL A 75 10.64 -2.47 9.93
CA VAL A 75 11.02 -3.80 9.45
C VAL A 75 10.32 -4.02 8.12
N TYR A 76 11.11 -4.25 7.07
CA TYR A 76 10.60 -4.43 5.72
C TYR A 76 10.57 -5.89 5.31
N GLU A 77 9.48 -6.26 4.65
CA GLU A 77 9.43 -7.41 3.76
C GLU A 77 9.74 -6.93 2.34
N GLU A 78 10.69 -7.59 1.68
CA GLU A 78 11.04 -7.31 0.29
C GLU A 78 10.26 -8.22 -0.66
N MET A 79 9.78 -7.64 -1.75
CA MET A 79 9.08 -8.34 -2.82
C MET A 79 9.70 -7.99 -4.17
N PRO A 80 9.66 -8.91 -5.16
CA PRO A 80 10.02 -8.57 -6.53
C PRO A 80 9.09 -7.46 -7.03
N GLY A 81 9.66 -6.44 -7.65
CA GLY A 81 8.89 -5.48 -8.44
C GLY A 81 8.63 -6.02 -9.85
N TRP A 82 8.34 -5.11 -10.78
CA TRP A 82 7.98 -5.45 -12.16
C TRP A 82 8.50 -4.40 -13.13
N THR A 83 8.76 -4.82 -14.38
CA THR A 83 9.27 -3.94 -15.43
C THR A 83 8.20 -3.55 -16.45
N GLU A 84 7.15 -4.36 -16.58
CA GLU A 84 5.98 -4.06 -17.38
C GLU A 84 5.18 -2.89 -16.77
N THR A 85 4.42 -2.18 -17.58
CA THR A 85 3.62 -1.08 -17.05
C THR A 85 2.28 -1.56 -16.51
N THR A 86 1.89 -1.05 -15.35
CA THR A 86 0.53 -1.11 -14.84
C THR A 86 -0.28 0.13 -15.22
N TYR A 87 0.36 1.19 -15.72
CA TYR A 87 -0.29 2.43 -16.12
C TYR A 87 -1.43 2.20 -17.11
N GLY A 88 -2.63 2.62 -16.73
CA GLY A 88 -3.84 2.54 -17.55
C GLY A 88 -4.40 1.13 -17.76
N VAL A 89 -3.89 0.11 -17.07
CA VAL A 89 -4.46 -1.24 -17.12
C VAL A 89 -5.87 -1.25 -16.52
N GLN A 90 -6.83 -1.82 -17.24
CA GLN A 90 -8.26 -1.80 -16.88
C GLN A 90 -8.83 -3.17 -16.46
N SER A 91 -8.03 -4.23 -16.51
CA SER A 91 -8.44 -5.56 -16.05
C SER A 91 -7.40 -6.16 -15.13
N TYR A 92 -7.85 -6.86 -14.08
CA TYR A 92 -6.95 -7.48 -13.12
C TYR A 92 -6.05 -8.51 -13.79
N ASP A 93 -6.58 -9.30 -14.73
CA ASP A 93 -5.82 -10.34 -15.42
C ASP A 93 -4.66 -9.82 -16.25
N ALA A 94 -4.75 -8.58 -16.74
CA ALA A 94 -3.69 -7.93 -17.50
C ALA A 94 -2.56 -7.37 -16.62
N LEU A 95 -2.71 -7.36 -15.28
CA LEU A 95 -1.63 -6.94 -14.40
C LEU A 95 -0.47 -7.95 -14.40
N PRO A 96 0.78 -7.48 -14.30
CA PRO A 96 1.94 -8.34 -14.10
C PRO A 96 1.78 -9.21 -12.85
N GLN A 97 2.33 -10.42 -12.87
CA GLN A 97 2.16 -11.35 -11.75
C GLN A 97 2.76 -10.81 -10.45
N ALA A 98 3.90 -10.11 -10.52
CA ALA A 98 4.50 -9.48 -9.35
C ALA A 98 3.60 -8.37 -8.76
N ALA A 99 2.89 -7.61 -9.59
CA ALA A 99 1.91 -6.61 -9.14
C ALA A 99 0.71 -7.28 -8.46
N LYS A 100 0.17 -8.37 -9.03
CA LYS A 100 -0.88 -9.16 -8.39
C LYS A 100 -0.44 -9.73 -7.03
N ASN A 101 0.80 -10.23 -6.95
CA ASN A 101 1.36 -10.73 -5.70
C ASN A 101 1.48 -9.62 -4.65
N TYR A 102 1.92 -8.42 -5.05
CA TYR A 102 1.99 -7.25 -4.17
C TYR A 102 0.61 -6.86 -3.62
N VAL A 103 -0.41 -6.82 -4.49
CA VAL A 103 -1.81 -6.59 -4.10
C VAL A 103 -2.30 -7.68 -3.13
N SER A 104 -2.05 -8.95 -3.43
CA SER A 104 -2.39 -10.08 -2.54
C SER A 104 -1.74 -9.92 -1.17
N ARG A 105 -0.45 -9.55 -1.15
CA ARG A 105 0.30 -9.41 0.10
C ARG A 105 -0.22 -8.28 0.98
N ILE A 106 -0.61 -7.14 0.39
CA ILE A 106 -1.24 -6.05 1.14
C ILE A 106 -2.55 -6.54 1.79
N GLN A 107 -3.38 -7.31 1.07
CA GLN A 107 -4.62 -7.86 1.61
C GLN A 107 -4.36 -8.79 2.81
N GLU A 108 -3.38 -9.68 2.70
CA GLU A 108 -2.97 -10.58 3.79
C GLU A 108 -2.50 -9.81 5.03
N LEU A 109 -1.66 -8.78 4.84
CA LEU A 109 -1.09 -8.01 5.94
C LEU A 109 -2.12 -7.11 6.64
N THR A 110 -3.06 -6.54 5.87
CA THR A 110 -4.10 -5.64 6.38
C THR A 110 -5.34 -6.38 6.88
N GLY A 111 -5.57 -7.61 6.41
CA GLY A 111 -6.72 -8.43 6.76
C GLY A 111 -8.03 -8.01 6.08
N VAL A 112 -7.96 -7.19 5.04
CA VAL A 112 -9.12 -6.68 4.29
C VAL A 112 -8.88 -6.82 2.78
N PRO A 113 -9.94 -7.04 1.99
CA PRO A 113 -9.81 -7.15 0.53
C PRO A 113 -9.44 -5.80 -0.10
N ILE A 114 -8.80 -5.85 -1.26
CA ILE A 114 -8.68 -4.72 -2.17
C ILE A 114 -9.77 -4.89 -3.21
N ASP A 115 -10.79 -4.04 -3.14
CA ASP A 115 -11.98 -4.11 -3.99
C ASP A 115 -11.82 -3.26 -5.26
N ILE A 116 -10.95 -2.25 -5.20
CA ILE A 116 -10.71 -1.32 -6.31
C ILE A 116 -9.20 -1.08 -6.45
N ILE A 117 -8.71 -1.05 -7.69
CA ILE A 117 -7.31 -0.71 -8.01
C ILE A 117 -7.31 0.41 -9.04
N SER A 118 -6.70 1.54 -8.73
CA SER A 118 -6.47 2.63 -9.69
C SER A 118 -5.05 2.57 -10.23
N THR A 119 -4.98 2.54 -11.56
CA THR A 119 -3.78 2.35 -12.38
C THR A 119 -3.36 3.62 -13.12
N GLY A 120 -3.99 4.75 -12.81
CA GLY A 120 -3.65 6.04 -13.39
C GLY A 120 -4.59 7.16 -12.93
N PRO A 121 -4.34 8.41 -13.34
CA PRO A 121 -5.12 9.57 -12.93
C PRO A 121 -6.51 9.68 -13.59
N ASP A 122 -6.76 9.04 -14.74
CA ASP A 122 -8.05 9.10 -15.42
C ASP A 122 -9.09 8.23 -14.70
N ARG A 123 -10.37 8.62 -14.79
CA ARG A 123 -11.49 7.87 -14.21
C ARG A 123 -11.56 6.44 -14.73
N ASN A 124 -11.24 6.23 -16.01
CA ASN A 124 -11.32 4.91 -16.64
C ASN A 124 -10.09 4.05 -16.33
N GLU A 125 -9.04 4.60 -15.72
CA GLU A 125 -7.84 3.87 -15.29
C GLU A 125 -8.07 3.28 -13.89
N THR A 126 -9.16 2.52 -13.76
CA THR A 126 -9.63 1.92 -12.51
C THR A 126 -10.21 0.54 -12.77
N ILE A 127 -9.75 -0.45 -12.00
CA ILE A 127 -10.24 -1.82 -11.97
C ILE A 127 -11.16 -1.96 -10.76
N VAL A 128 -12.44 -2.26 -10.99
CA VAL A 128 -13.41 -2.55 -9.92
C VAL A 128 -13.58 -4.06 -9.82
N LEU A 129 -13.06 -4.65 -8.75
CA LEU A 129 -13.16 -6.09 -8.46
C LEU A 129 -14.47 -6.41 -7.74
N ARG A 130 -14.89 -5.53 -6.84
CA ARG A 130 -16.19 -5.57 -6.16
C ARG A 130 -16.72 -4.15 -6.02
N ASP A 131 -17.95 -3.91 -6.48
CA ASP A 131 -18.60 -2.61 -6.28
C ASP A 131 -19.02 -2.46 -4.81
N PRO A 132 -18.62 -1.39 -4.10
CA PRO A 132 -19.02 -1.17 -2.72
C PRO A 132 -20.54 -1.06 -2.48
N TYR A 133 -21.33 -0.77 -3.51
CA TYR A 133 -22.80 -0.72 -3.42
C TYR A 133 -23.48 -2.08 -3.56
N ASP A 134 -22.75 -3.10 -4.05
CA ASP A 134 -23.23 -4.48 -4.21
C ASP A 134 -22.72 -5.43 -3.11
N ALA A 135 -21.97 -4.89 -2.13
CA ALA A 135 -21.22 -5.64 -1.12
C ALA A 135 -22.03 -6.07 0.11
#